data_AF-A0A7L4YUJ2-F1
#
_entry.id   AF-A0A7L4YUJ2-F1
#
_cell.length_a   1.000
_cell.length_b   1.000
_cell.length_c   1.000
_cell.angle_alpha   90.00
_cell.angle_beta   90.00
_cell.angle_gamma   90.00
#
_symmetry.space_group_name_H-M   'P 1'
#
loop_
_entity.id
_entity.type
_entity.pdbx_description
1 polymer ?
#
loop_
_entity_poly.entity_id
_entity_poly.type
_entity_poly.pdbx_seq_one_letter_code
_entity_poly.pdbx_strand_id
1 'polypeptide(L)'
;MTYRYGRDWHPVLKKPIAEITETEAKQRWAKGPAFSVSKLSPGHDQPDYTLLVGPEGEVVRTQRYRPTGAIDTIYTFRPEAGQMFLNEVVAYAYPDDAKYYDQFQSAAVSTIGFRPDGGAVRRFSVSGSHDARVSRYTDVDVSAHWEPMITFGDWDRFGVGREPTGPTAP
;
A
#
# COMPACT_ATOMS: atom_id res chain seq x y z
N MET A 1 14.93 8.62 12.22
CA MET A 1 13.79 8.33 11.32
C MET A 1 13.17 9.63 10.93
N THR A 2 12.90 9.86 9.64
CA THR A 2 12.29 11.11 9.19
C THR A 2 11.11 10.80 8.27
N TYR A 3 9.96 11.41 8.56
CA TYR A 3 8.82 11.43 7.67
C TYR A 3 8.89 12.66 6.77
N ARG A 4 8.66 12.46 5.48
CA ARG A 4 8.49 13.56 4.51
C ARG A 4 7.09 13.52 3.95
N TYR A 5 6.53 14.69 3.67
CA TYR A 5 5.16 14.84 3.20
C TYR A 5 5.14 15.42 1.79
N GLY A 6 4.15 15.04 1.00
CA GLY A 6 3.98 15.61 -0.34
C GLY A 6 2.67 15.22 -0.98
N ARG A 7 2.55 15.38 -2.29
CA ARG A 7 1.44 14.81 -3.07
C ARG A 7 1.61 13.30 -3.28
N ASP A 8 2.83 12.89 -3.63
CA ASP A 8 3.20 11.51 -3.95
C ASP A 8 4.71 11.32 -3.79
N TRP A 9 5.24 10.12 -4.03
CA TRP A 9 6.68 9.85 -4.08
C TRP A 9 7.18 9.73 -5.52
N HIS A 10 8.33 10.34 -5.81
CA HIS A 10 9.01 10.16 -7.09
C HIS A 10 10.01 9.00 -7.01
N PRO A 11 9.78 7.85 -7.66
CA PRO A 11 10.64 6.66 -7.49
C PRO A 11 12.06 6.87 -8.05
N VAL A 12 12.19 7.57 -9.19
CA VAL A 12 13.50 7.83 -9.82
C VAL A 12 14.29 8.95 -9.11
N LEU A 13 13.67 10.09 -8.84
CA LEU A 13 14.32 11.24 -8.19
C LEU A 13 14.43 11.10 -6.67
N LYS A 14 13.87 10.02 -6.11
CA LYS A 14 13.97 9.67 -4.69
C LYS A 14 13.57 10.82 -3.75
N LYS A 15 12.45 11.48 -4.05
CA LYS A 15 11.92 12.60 -3.25
C LYS A 15 10.40 12.71 -3.33
N PRO A 16 9.73 13.36 -2.35
CA PRO A 16 8.33 13.69 -2.47
C PRO A 16 8.08 14.63 -3.66
N ILE A 17 6.98 14.41 -4.36
CA ILE A 17 6.46 15.30 -5.39
C ILE A 17 5.60 16.36 -4.70
N ALA A 18 5.83 17.64 -5.01
CA ALA A 18 5.17 18.77 -4.35
C ALA A 18 5.27 18.62 -2.82
N GLU A 19 6.51 18.59 -2.33
CA GLU A 19 6.81 18.44 -0.90
C GLU A 19 6.13 19.54 -0.09
N ILE A 20 5.56 19.14 1.04
CA ILE A 20 4.87 20.03 1.98
C ILE A 20 5.45 19.85 3.38
N THR A 21 5.21 20.83 4.23
CA THR A 21 5.52 20.76 5.66
C THR A 21 4.55 19.84 6.39
N GLU A 22 4.93 19.37 7.59
CA GLU A 22 4.02 18.63 8.46
C GLU A 22 2.78 19.45 8.85
N THR A 23 2.93 20.77 9.03
CA THR A 23 1.81 21.67 9.31
C THR A 23 0.79 21.68 8.17
N GLU A 24 1.24 21.74 6.93
CA GLU A 24 0.35 21.63 5.76
C GLU A 24 -0.26 20.22 5.65
N ALA A 25 0.50 19.18 5.97
CA ALA A 25 -0.04 17.81 6.04
C ALA A 25 -1.15 17.68 7.09
N LYS A 26 -1.01 18.32 8.27
CA LYS A 26 -2.07 18.38 9.31
C LYS A 26 -3.31 19.11 8.81
N GLN A 27 -3.13 20.19 8.06
CA GLN A 27 -4.27 20.90 7.45
C GLN A 27 -4.99 20.03 6.42
N ARG A 28 -4.24 19.31 5.59
CA ARG A 28 -4.78 18.36 4.60
C ARG A 28 -5.44 17.15 5.24
N TRP A 29 -4.93 16.67 6.36
CA TRP A 29 -5.60 15.64 7.15
C TRP A 29 -7.01 16.09 7.55
N ALA A 30 -7.18 17.33 8.01
CA ALA A 30 -8.49 17.82 8.46
C ALA A 30 -9.44 18.24 7.32
N LYS A 31 -8.91 18.70 6.18
CA LYS A 31 -9.72 19.38 5.14
C LYS A 31 -9.55 18.82 3.72
N GLY A 32 -8.62 17.90 3.54
CA GLY A 32 -8.11 17.51 2.24
C GLY A 32 -7.27 18.58 1.54
N PRO A 33 -6.76 18.27 0.34
CA PRO A 33 -6.86 16.97 -0.33
C PRO A 33 -5.99 15.90 0.35
N ALA A 34 -6.05 14.65 -0.14
CA ALA A 34 -5.12 13.59 0.27
C ALA A 34 -3.65 14.02 0.12
N PHE A 35 -2.78 13.38 0.89
CA PHE A 35 -1.34 13.62 0.88
C PHE A 35 -0.57 12.31 1.03
N SER A 36 0.71 12.35 0.66
CA SER A 36 1.63 11.25 0.82
C SER A 36 2.54 11.45 2.02
N VAL A 37 2.83 10.36 2.74
CA VAL A 37 3.85 10.27 3.78
C VAL A 37 4.93 9.30 3.29
N SER A 38 6.19 9.69 3.34
CA SER A 38 7.34 8.85 2.98
C SER A 38 8.23 8.64 4.21
N LYS A 39 8.42 7.39 4.63
CA LYS A 39 9.32 7.06 5.74
C LYS A 39 10.72 6.75 5.21
N LEU A 40 11.72 7.52 5.64
CA LEU A 40 13.12 7.32 5.28
C LEU A 40 13.94 6.88 6.49
N SER A 41 14.59 5.73 6.35
CA SER A 41 15.64 5.27 7.27
C SER A 41 16.96 5.99 6.97
N PRO A 42 17.79 6.30 7.99
CA PRO A 42 19.11 6.90 7.77
C PRO A 42 19.96 6.07 6.80
N GLY A 43 20.58 6.72 5.83
CA GLY A 43 21.41 6.06 4.82
C GLY A 43 20.64 5.36 3.69
N HIS A 44 19.30 5.41 3.70
CA HIS A 44 18.49 4.93 2.59
C HIS A 44 18.05 6.11 1.73
N ASP A 45 18.34 6.04 0.43
CA ASP A 45 17.79 7.02 -0.52
C ASP A 45 16.32 6.70 -0.88
N GLN A 46 15.86 5.49 -0.60
CA GLN A 46 14.51 5.03 -0.89
C GLN A 46 13.69 4.93 0.40
N PRO A 47 12.39 5.25 0.37
CA PRO A 47 11.54 5.08 1.53
C PRO A 47 11.35 3.59 1.84
N ASP A 48 11.30 3.27 3.13
CA ASP A 48 10.94 1.93 3.60
C ASP A 48 9.49 1.60 3.20
N TYR A 49 8.64 2.63 3.21
CA TYR A 49 7.29 2.63 2.66
C TYR A 49 6.83 4.07 2.38
N THR A 50 5.81 4.19 1.54
CA THR A 50 5.01 5.41 1.44
C THR A 50 3.56 5.11 1.78
N LEU A 51 2.85 6.11 2.30
CA LEU A 51 1.41 6.08 2.50
C LEU A 51 0.80 7.15 1.61
N LEU A 52 -0.32 6.84 0.97
CA LEU A 52 -1.30 7.83 0.55
C LEU A 52 -2.39 7.87 1.63
N VAL A 53 -2.63 9.05 2.18
CA VAL A 53 -3.55 9.26 3.29
C VAL A 53 -4.64 10.24 2.86
N GLY A 54 -5.88 9.77 2.88
CA GLY A 54 -7.06 10.61 2.68
C GLY A 54 -7.38 11.48 3.91
N PRO A 55 -8.18 12.55 3.74
CA PRO A 55 -8.70 13.33 4.86
C PRO A 55 -9.27 12.43 5.96
N GLU A 56 -8.91 12.72 7.22
CA GLU A 56 -9.37 12.00 8.41
C GLU A 56 -9.23 10.47 8.35
N GLY A 57 -8.36 9.95 7.48
CA GLY A 57 -8.18 8.50 7.31
C GLY A 57 -9.24 7.80 6.46
N GLU A 58 -10.00 8.52 5.61
CA GLU A 58 -11.01 7.90 4.71
C GLU A 58 -10.44 6.80 3.80
N VAL A 59 -9.13 6.84 3.56
CA VAL A 59 -8.34 5.78 2.95
C VAL A 59 -6.90 5.90 3.42
N VAL A 60 -6.25 4.75 3.65
CA VAL A 60 -4.81 4.67 3.84
C VAL A 60 -4.27 3.62 2.89
N ARG A 61 -3.42 4.03 1.95
CA ARG A 61 -2.83 3.10 0.98
C ARG A 61 -1.32 3.10 1.13
N THR A 62 -0.77 1.97 1.56
CA THR A 62 0.65 1.77 1.76
C THR A 62 1.28 1.20 0.52
N GLN A 63 2.37 1.78 0.03
CA GLN A 63 3.27 1.13 -0.93
C GLN A 63 4.56 0.73 -0.22
N ARG A 64 4.97 -0.52 -0.43
CA ARG A 64 6.29 -1.02 -0.05
C ARG A 64 7.09 -1.32 -1.29
N TYR A 65 8.40 -1.32 -1.13
CA TYR A 65 9.29 -1.39 -2.27
C TYR A 65 10.37 -2.45 -2.13
N ARG A 66 10.83 -2.93 -3.28
CA ARG A 66 12.05 -3.72 -3.41
C ARG A 66 13.29 -2.84 -3.25
N PRO A 67 14.47 -3.43 -2.96
CA PRO A 67 15.74 -2.69 -2.94
C PRO A 67 16.05 -1.91 -4.22
N THR A 68 15.47 -2.31 -5.36
CA THR A 68 15.68 -1.66 -6.66
C THR A 68 14.89 -0.36 -6.85
N GLY A 69 13.93 -0.01 -5.99
CA GLY A 69 13.01 1.10 -6.27
C GLY A 69 11.58 0.68 -6.56
N ALA A 70 11.39 -0.52 -7.12
CA ALA A 70 10.11 -0.97 -7.65
C ALA A 70 9.08 -1.23 -6.54
N ILE A 71 7.80 -0.94 -6.79
CA ILE A 71 6.72 -1.27 -5.86
C ILE A 71 6.62 -2.79 -5.77
N ASP A 72 6.78 -3.31 -4.55
CA ASP A 72 6.65 -4.73 -4.25
C ASP A 72 5.21 -5.09 -3.92
N THR A 73 4.65 -4.40 -2.91
CA THR A 73 3.32 -4.67 -2.39
C THR A 73 2.59 -3.38 -2.07
N ILE A 74 1.28 -3.37 -2.26
CA ILE A 74 0.37 -2.31 -1.87
C ILE A 74 -0.68 -2.86 -0.92
N TYR A 75 -0.92 -2.17 0.20
CA TYR A 75 -2.01 -2.46 1.13
C TYR A 75 -2.98 -1.28 1.10
N THR A 76 -4.28 -1.54 0.94
CA THR A 76 -5.30 -0.50 1.02
C THR A 76 -6.19 -0.77 2.23
N PHE A 77 -6.29 0.21 3.10
CA PHE A 77 -7.17 0.21 4.26
C PHE A 77 -8.28 1.24 4.06
N ARG A 78 -9.49 0.88 4.50
CA ARG A 78 -10.64 1.79 4.52
C ARG A 78 -11.38 1.70 5.85
N PRO A 79 -12.03 2.79 6.31
CA PRO A 79 -12.90 2.75 7.47
C PRO A 79 -14.07 1.78 7.26
N GLU A 80 -14.29 0.91 8.24
CA GLU A 80 -15.37 -0.07 8.29
C GLU A 80 -15.73 -0.29 9.76
N ALA A 81 -17.01 -0.20 10.13
CA ALA A 81 -17.49 -0.40 11.50
C ALA A 81 -16.71 0.36 12.60
N GLY A 82 -16.17 1.55 12.28
CA GLY A 82 -15.38 2.37 13.22
C GLY A 82 -13.92 1.93 13.41
N GLN A 83 -13.40 1.09 12.52
CA GLN A 83 -12.02 0.63 12.48
C GLN A 83 -11.46 0.73 11.05
N MET A 84 -10.15 0.63 10.87
CA MET A 84 -9.57 0.49 9.54
C MET A 84 -9.53 -0.99 9.17
N PHE A 85 -10.09 -1.35 8.03
CA PHE A 85 -10.07 -2.70 7.48
C PHE A 85 -9.13 -2.77 6.27
N LEU A 86 -8.19 -3.73 6.27
CA LEU A 86 -7.37 -4.05 5.10
C LEU A 86 -8.26 -4.69 4.03
N ASN A 87 -8.75 -3.88 3.10
CA ASN A 87 -9.72 -4.33 2.12
C ASN A 87 -9.08 -4.80 0.82
N GLU A 88 -7.81 -4.48 0.57
CA GLU A 88 -7.10 -4.89 -0.65
C GLU A 88 -5.59 -5.06 -0.43
N VAL A 89 -5.04 -6.11 -1.05
CA VAL A 89 -3.60 -6.32 -1.20
C VAL A 89 -3.27 -6.48 -2.67
N VAL A 90 -2.26 -5.75 -3.16
CA VAL A 90 -1.71 -5.91 -4.51
C VAL A 90 -0.24 -6.27 -4.40
N ALA A 91 0.16 -7.41 -4.95
CA ALA A 91 1.55 -7.84 -5.00
C ALA A 91 2.04 -7.90 -6.46
N TYR A 92 3.26 -7.39 -6.69
CA TYR A 92 3.91 -7.38 -7.99
C TYR A 92 5.09 -8.34 -8.03
N ALA A 93 5.15 -9.16 -9.08
CA ALA A 93 6.30 -9.98 -9.39
C ALA A 93 7.05 -9.39 -10.58
N TYR A 94 8.36 -9.24 -10.44
CA TYR A 94 9.28 -8.81 -11.50
C TYR A 94 10.31 -9.90 -11.76
N PRO A 95 11.00 -9.90 -12.92
CA PRO A 95 12.18 -10.72 -13.14
C PRO A 95 13.20 -10.57 -11.99
N ASP A 96 13.92 -11.65 -11.70
CA ASP A 96 14.94 -11.68 -10.65
C ASP A 96 16.27 -11.12 -11.19
N ASP A 97 16.28 -9.80 -11.39
CA ASP A 97 17.48 -9.05 -11.71
C ASP A 97 17.55 -7.74 -10.92
N ALA A 98 18.73 -7.09 -10.93
CA ALA A 98 18.98 -5.88 -10.14
C ALA A 98 18.44 -4.60 -10.81
N LYS A 99 17.52 -4.71 -11.77
CA LYS A 99 17.00 -3.56 -12.52
C LYS A 99 15.78 -2.94 -11.84
N TYR A 100 15.64 -1.63 -11.97
CA TYR A 100 14.38 -0.95 -11.65
C TYR A 100 13.32 -1.25 -12.71
N TYR A 101 12.11 -1.58 -12.25
CA TYR A 101 10.92 -1.74 -13.06
C TYR A 101 9.80 -0.86 -12.51
N ASP A 102 9.05 -0.22 -13.41
CA ASP A 102 7.76 0.36 -13.06
C ASP A 102 6.70 -0.76 -12.90
N GLN A 103 5.65 -0.50 -12.13
CA GLN A 103 4.55 -1.46 -11.89
C GLN A 103 3.92 -2.02 -13.18
N PHE A 104 3.87 -1.22 -14.26
CA PHE A 104 3.33 -1.66 -15.56
C PHE A 104 4.29 -2.59 -16.32
N GLN A 105 5.52 -2.75 -15.84
CA GLN A 105 6.53 -3.66 -16.36
C GLN A 105 6.67 -4.93 -15.50
N SER A 106 5.77 -5.14 -14.53
CA SER A 106 5.71 -6.37 -13.76
C SER A 106 5.44 -7.59 -14.65
N ALA A 107 6.07 -8.72 -14.32
CA ALA A 107 5.85 -10.01 -14.98
C ALA A 107 4.50 -10.60 -14.57
N ALA A 108 4.05 -10.35 -13.34
CA ALA A 108 2.73 -10.71 -12.88
C ALA A 108 2.24 -9.76 -11.77
N VAL A 109 0.93 -9.67 -11.62
CA VAL A 109 0.26 -8.92 -10.55
C VAL A 109 -0.84 -9.77 -9.92
N SER A 110 -0.90 -9.77 -8.59
CA SER A 110 -1.95 -10.42 -7.81
C SER A 110 -2.67 -9.37 -6.98
N THR A 111 -3.95 -9.13 -7.26
CA THR A 111 -4.84 -8.29 -6.46
C THR A 111 -5.79 -9.18 -5.68
N ILE A 112 -5.86 -9.02 -4.36
CA ILE A 112 -6.83 -9.70 -3.50
C ILE A 112 -7.68 -8.63 -2.82
N GLY A 113 -8.98 -8.65 -3.06
CA GLY A 113 -9.95 -7.86 -2.32
C GLY A 113 -10.58 -8.71 -1.22
N PHE A 114 -10.61 -8.19 0.00
CA PHE A 114 -11.18 -8.83 1.18
C PHE A 114 -12.47 -8.14 1.60
N ARG A 115 -13.34 -8.89 2.26
CA ARG A 115 -14.56 -8.40 2.91
C ARG A 115 -14.53 -8.77 4.40
N PRO A 116 -15.15 -7.94 5.27
CA PRO A 116 -15.31 -8.24 6.70
C PRO A 116 -15.96 -9.60 7.01
N ASP A 117 -16.79 -10.11 6.09
CA ASP A 117 -17.51 -11.39 6.22
C ASP A 117 -16.67 -12.63 5.87
N GLY A 118 -15.36 -12.47 5.65
CA GLY A 118 -14.46 -13.55 5.24
C GLY A 118 -14.54 -13.89 3.74
N GLY A 119 -15.31 -13.15 2.95
CA GLY A 119 -15.28 -13.25 1.50
C GLY A 119 -14.01 -12.63 0.91
N ALA A 120 -13.40 -13.29 -0.07
CA ALA A 120 -12.29 -12.71 -0.81
C ALA A 120 -12.34 -13.03 -2.30
N VAL A 121 -11.82 -12.11 -3.12
CA VAL A 121 -11.65 -12.29 -4.57
C VAL A 121 -10.22 -11.98 -4.94
N ARG A 122 -9.53 -12.98 -5.50
CA ARG A 122 -8.19 -12.82 -6.07
C ARG A 122 -8.29 -12.71 -7.59
N ARG A 123 -7.70 -11.66 -8.14
CA ARG A 123 -7.40 -11.52 -9.57
C ARG A 123 -5.90 -11.63 -9.77
N PHE A 124 -5.47 -12.60 -10.56
CA PHE A 124 -4.07 -12.82 -10.91
C PHE A 124 -3.88 -12.67 -12.41
N SER A 125 -2.98 -11.76 -12.81
CA SER A 125 -2.67 -11.49 -14.21
C SER A 125 -1.18 -11.68 -14.46
N VAL A 126 -0.84 -12.27 -15.60
CA VAL A 126 0.54 -12.43 -16.08
C VAL A 126 0.73 -11.55 -17.31
N SER A 127 1.85 -10.83 -17.38
CA SER A 127 2.17 -9.97 -18.52
C SER A 127 2.24 -10.78 -19.81
N GLY A 128 1.64 -10.27 -20.89
CA GLY A 128 1.51 -10.96 -22.17
C GLY A 128 0.36 -11.98 -22.24
N SER A 129 -0.33 -12.29 -21.13
CA SER A 129 -1.58 -13.04 -21.15
C SER A 129 -2.77 -12.10 -21.31
N HIS A 130 -3.72 -12.43 -22.18
CA HIS A 130 -4.99 -11.71 -22.27
C HIS A 130 -5.92 -12.02 -21.10
N ASP A 131 -5.81 -13.22 -20.53
CA ASP A 131 -6.70 -13.68 -19.47
C ASP A 131 -6.10 -13.47 -18.08
N ALA A 132 -6.94 -12.98 -17.17
CA ALA A 132 -6.66 -12.96 -15.74
C ALA A 132 -7.37 -14.13 -15.07
N ARG A 133 -6.66 -14.87 -14.23
CA ARG A 133 -7.27 -15.89 -13.37
C ARG A 133 -7.99 -15.21 -12.22
N VAL A 134 -9.28 -15.49 -12.07
CA VAL A 134 -10.09 -15.01 -10.94
C VAL A 134 -10.45 -16.19 -10.05
N SER A 135 -10.12 -16.09 -8.77
CA SER A 135 -10.48 -17.06 -7.74
C SER A 135 -11.35 -16.37 -6.69
N ARG A 136 -12.39 -17.05 -6.21
CA ARG A 136 -13.26 -16.58 -5.13
C ARG A 136 -13.09 -17.51 -3.93
N TYR A 137 -13.10 -16.92 -2.75
CA TYR A 137 -12.92 -17.61 -1.49
C TYR A 137 -14.02 -17.19 -0.53
N THR A 138 -14.41 -18.12 0.32
CA THR A 138 -15.27 -17.89 1.49
C THR A 138 -14.49 -18.29 2.73
N ASP A 139 -14.97 -17.86 3.89
CA ASP A 139 -14.43 -18.29 5.19
C ASP A 139 -12.93 -17.98 5.38
N VAL A 140 -12.44 -16.91 4.74
CA VAL A 140 -11.08 -16.42 4.94
C VAL A 140 -10.99 -15.78 6.32
N ASP A 141 -9.98 -16.19 7.11
CA ASP A 141 -9.70 -15.54 8.38
C ASP A 141 -9.16 -14.11 8.15
N VAL A 142 -10.03 -13.13 8.41
CA VAL A 142 -9.73 -11.70 8.30
C VAL A 142 -9.53 -11.04 9.67
N SER A 143 -9.36 -11.82 10.75
CA SER A 143 -9.17 -11.27 12.10
C SER A 143 -7.98 -10.31 12.21
N ALA A 144 -6.89 -10.59 11.47
CA ALA A 144 -5.69 -9.76 11.41
C ALA A 144 -5.81 -8.54 10.46
N HIS A 145 -6.94 -8.35 9.79
CA HIS A 145 -7.14 -7.25 8.82
C HIS A 145 -7.65 -5.96 9.48
N TRP A 146 -7.92 -6.00 10.78
CA TRP A 146 -8.49 -4.89 11.53
C TRP A 146 -7.42 -4.11 12.28
N GLU A 147 -7.45 -2.80 12.11
CA GLU A 147 -6.61 -1.85 12.84
C GLU A 147 -7.51 -0.78 13.46
N PRO A 148 -7.11 -0.15 14.59
CA PRO A 148 -7.78 1.05 15.06
C PRO A 148 -7.82 2.13 13.97
N MET A 149 -8.80 3.05 14.07
CA MET A 149 -8.82 4.24 13.22
C MET A 149 -7.46 4.93 13.22
N ILE A 150 -6.97 5.28 12.03
CA ILE A 150 -5.71 6.01 11.91
C ILE A 150 -5.86 7.39 12.53
N THR A 151 -4.84 7.84 13.26
CA THR A 151 -4.72 9.24 13.69
C THR A 151 -3.53 9.89 12.98
N PHE A 152 -3.51 11.23 12.93
CA PHE A 152 -2.36 11.93 12.33
C PHE A 152 -1.08 11.58 13.10
N GLY A 153 -0.10 10.99 12.43
CA GLY A 153 1.17 10.55 13.00
C GLY A 153 1.30 9.04 13.16
N ASP A 154 0.21 8.27 13.05
CA ASP A 154 0.20 6.79 13.19
C ASP A 154 0.74 6.05 11.95
N TRP A 155 1.71 6.62 11.25
CA TRP A 155 2.16 6.13 9.94
C TRP A 155 2.74 4.72 10.00
N ASP A 156 3.51 4.42 11.05
CA ASP A 156 4.19 3.13 11.19
C ASP A 156 3.25 1.95 11.29
N ARG A 157 2.08 2.13 11.92
CA ARG A 157 1.08 1.06 12.03
C ARG A 157 0.67 0.57 10.64
N PHE A 158 0.49 1.48 9.69
CA PHE A 158 0.02 1.15 8.34
C PHE A 158 1.16 0.86 7.36
N GLY A 159 2.37 1.33 7.65
CA GLY A 159 3.53 1.19 6.77
C GLY A 159 4.26 -0.15 6.82
N VAL A 160 4.15 -0.89 7.94
CA VAL A 160 4.83 -2.19 8.10
C VAL A 160 4.28 -3.25 7.14
N GLY A 161 5.17 -4.16 6.73
CA GLY A 161 4.80 -5.35 5.97
C GLY A 161 3.81 -6.20 6.72
N ARG A 162 2.82 -6.70 6.00
CA ARG A 162 1.94 -7.76 6.47
C ARG A 162 2.22 -8.94 5.60
N GLU A 163 2.37 -10.13 6.18
CA GLU A 163 2.31 -11.31 5.34
C GLU A 163 0.96 -11.26 4.61
N PRO A 164 0.93 -11.47 3.29
CA PRO A 164 -0.33 -11.72 2.64
C PRO A 164 -0.85 -13.02 3.22
N THR A 165 -1.70 -12.93 4.23
CA THR A 165 -2.63 -13.98 4.67
C THR A 165 -3.66 -14.16 3.58
N GLY A 166 -3.18 -14.43 2.36
CA GLY A 166 -4.01 -14.90 1.29
C GLY A 166 -4.45 -16.31 1.62
N PRO A 167 -5.66 -16.71 1.22
CA PRO A 167 -6.09 -18.09 1.37
C PRO A 167 -5.05 -19.01 0.71
N THR A 168 -4.50 -19.92 1.50
CA THR A 168 -3.78 -21.09 0.98
C THR A 168 -4.75 -21.79 0.03
N ALA A 169 -4.33 -21.98 -1.22
CA ALA A 169 -5.11 -22.83 -2.10
C ALA A 169 -5.24 -24.22 -1.44
N PRO A 170 -6.42 -24.89 -1.55
CA PRO A 170 -6.51 -26.30 -1.18
C PRO A 170 -5.55 -27.15 -2.02
#